data_AF-A0AA37TL94-F1
#
_entry.id   AF-A0AA37TL94-F1
#
_cell.length_a   1.000
_cell.length_b   1.000
_cell.length_c   1.000
_cell.angle_alpha   90.00
_cell.angle_beta   90.00
_cell.angle_gamma   90.00
#
_symmetry.space_group_name_H-M   'P 1'
#
loop_
_entity.id
_entity.type
_entity.pdbx_description
1 polymer ?
#
loop_
_entity_poly.entity_id
_entity_poly.type
_entity_poly.pdbx_seq_one_letter_code
_entity_poly.pdbx_strand_id
1 'polypeptide(L)'
;MTKKAEAVRRGRPAKPDAVRLRRPVAVRLRDELRADLEISASRHGRSVSEEIEARLEASLSVQNYLKQDWGNDVFMIARSLASSVAQIEHAYGSAWYESDEAVEVLKLTAAQTVENFKVGIRNELDEWAAIGKKAAADLKGASREEAAKIFAARDMRVLPRLKPTKDFTEGGNS
;
A
#
# COMPACT_ATOMS: atom_id res chain seq x y z
N MET A 1 35.74 53.23 -5.40
CA MET A 1 34.68 52.29 -4.96
C MET A 1 34.25 51.46 -6.16
N THR A 2 34.70 50.22 -6.25
CA THR A 2 34.38 49.33 -7.39
C THR A 2 33.84 48.02 -6.80
N LYS A 3 32.53 47.81 -6.93
CA LYS A 3 31.84 46.61 -6.49
C LYS A 3 32.27 45.43 -7.37
N LYS A 4 32.86 44.40 -6.76
CA LYS A 4 33.17 43.12 -7.39
C LYS A 4 31.88 42.29 -7.40
N ALA A 5 31.33 42.02 -8.57
CA ALA A 5 30.14 41.19 -8.72
C ALA A 5 30.50 39.72 -8.45
N GLU A 6 29.85 39.10 -7.46
CA GLU A 6 29.95 37.68 -7.16
C GLU A 6 29.22 36.87 -8.23
N ALA A 7 29.96 36.01 -8.94
CA ALA A 7 29.40 35.12 -9.94
C ALA A 7 28.59 34.00 -9.25
N VAL A 8 27.27 34.07 -9.36
CA VAL A 8 26.36 33.01 -8.91
C VAL A 8 26.64 31.74 -9.71
N ARG A 9 27.19 30.72 -9.05
CA ARG A 9 27.34 29.36 -9.60
C ARG A 9 25.94 28.78 -9.87
N ARG A 10 25.45 28.94 -11.10
CA ARG A 10 24.26 28.22 -11.59
C ARG A 10 24.64 26.75 -11.75
N GLY A 11 24.27 25.92 -10.78
CA GLY A 11 24.31 24.46 -10.92
C GLY A 11 23.46 24.04 -12.12
N ARG A 12 23.95 23.07 -12.89
CA ARG A 12 23.23 22.53 -14.05
C ARG A 12 21.87 21.98 -13.61
N PRO A 13 20.76 22.27 -14.34
CA PRO A 13 19.46 21.71 -14.03
C PRO A 13 19.51 20.18 -14.03
N ALA A 14 18.75 19.57 -13.12
CA ALA A 14 18.66 18.13 -13.02
C ALA A 14 18.18 17.54 -14.36
N LYS A 15 18.82 16.43 -14.79
CA LYS A 15 18.38 15.71 -15.98
C LYS A 15 16.93 15.20 -15.80
N PRO A 16 16.14 15.13 -16.87
CA PRO A 16 14.81 14.49 -16.85
C PRO A 16 14.89 13.08 -16.28
N ASP A 17 13.86 12.64 -15.56
CA ASP A 17 13.86 11.33 -14.87
C ASP A 17 14.11 10.15 -15.82
N ALA A 18 13.66 10.24 -17.07
CA ALA A 18 13.92 9.24 -18.11
C ALA A 18 15.41 9.07 -18.48
N VAL A 19 16.28 10.04 -18.16
CA VAL A 19 17.72 10.06 -18.48
C VAL A 19 18.57 10.03 -17.21
N ARG A 20 17.95 9.90 -16.03
CA ARG A 20 18.69 9.70 -14.79
C ARG A 20 19.19 8.27 -14.71
N LEU A 21 20.50 8.11 -14.56
CA LEU A 21 21.10 6.85 -14.16
C LEU A 21 20.45 6.42 -12.83
N ARG A 22 19.83 5.23 -12.85
CA ARG A 22 19.28 4.62 -11.65
C ARG A 22 20.40 4.38 -10.64
N ARG A 23 20.11 4.57 -9.35
CA ARG A 23 21.10 4.33 -8.30
C ARG A 23 21.35 2.82 -8.21
N PRO A 24 22.61 2.36 -8.17
CA PRO A 24 22.89 0.94 -8.03
C PRO A 24 22.38 0.45 -6.67
N VAL A 25 21.63 -0.65 -6.69
CA VAL A 25 21.19 -1.36 -5.49
C VAL A 25 21.94 -2.69 -5.44
N ALA A 26 22.81 -2.85 -4.45
CA ALA A 26 23.51 -4.11 -4.22
C ALA A 26 22.61 -5.06 -3.42
N VAL A 27 22.24 -6.20 -4.01
CA VAL A 27 21.43 -7.23 -3.36
C VAL A 27 22.28 -8.47 -3.15
N ARG A 28 22.23 -9.04 -1.93
CA ARG A 28 22.84 -10.33 -1.63
C ARG A 28 21.82 -11.43 -1.91
N LEU A 29 22.17 -12.36 -2.77
CA LEU A 29 21.32 -13.49 -3.16
C LEU A 29 22.05 -14.79 -2.80
N ARG A 30 21.27 -15.85 -2.55
CA ARG A 30 21.82 -17.21 -2.46
C ARG A 30 22.21 -17.69 -3.87
N ASP A 31 23.20 -18.56 -3.97
CA ASP A 31 23.71 -19.03 -5.26
C ASP A 31 22.63 -19.72 -6.11
N GLU A 32 21.78 -20.53 -5.47
CA GLU A 32 20.63 -21.18 -6.12
C GLU A 32 19.67 -20.15 -6.73
N LEU A 33 19.27 -19.14 -5.94
CA LEU A 33 18.37 -18.09 -6.40
C LEU A 33 18.99 -17.25 -7.53
N ARG A 34 20.31 -17.04 -7.49
CA ARG A 34 21.02 -16.34 -8.55
C ARG A 34 21.00 -17.14 -9.85
N ALA A 35 21.27 -18.44 -9.78
CA ALA A 35 21.23 -19.32 -10.94
C ALA A 35 19.82 -19.35 -11.58
N ASP A 36 18.77 -19.44 -10.76
CA ASP A 36 17.39 -19.41 -11.22
C ASP A 36 17.04 -18.09 -11.94
N LEU A 37 17.53 -16.95 -11.41
CA LEU A 37 17.34 -15.64 -12.04
C LEU A 37 18.09 -15.52 -13.36
N GLU A 38 19.31 -16.05 -13.46
CA GLU A 38 20.09 -16.06 -14.71
C GLU A 38 19.40 -16.89 -15.80
N ILE A 39 18.86 -18.06 -15.44
CA ILE A 39 18.06 -18.90 -16.36
C ILE A 39 16.81 -18.14 -16.83
N SER A 40 16.08 -17.51 -15.91
CA SER A 40 14.87 -16.74 -16.25
C SER A 40 15.21 -15.54 -17.15
N ALA A 41 16.23 -14.78 -16.80
CA ALA A 41 16.66 -13.61 -17.56
C ALA A 41 17.04 -13.99 -19.00
N SER A 42 17.79 -15.08 -19.17
CA SER A 42 18.13 -15.63 -20.49
C SER A 42 16.88 -16.02 -21.30
N ARG A 43 15.91 -16.72 -20.67
CA ARG A 43 14.65 -17.12 -21.33
C ARG A 43 13.83 -15.93 -21.82
N HIS A 44 13.84 -14.81 -21.09
CA HIS A 44 13.09 -13.61 -21.43
C HIS A 44 13.88 -12.59 -22.26
N GLY A 45 15.15 -12.88 -22.59
CA GLY A 45 16.01 -11.95 -23.33
C GLY A 45 16.33 -10.66 -22.56
N ARG A 46 16.41 -10.74 -21.22
CA ARG A 46 16.67 -9.62 -20.31
C ARG A 46 17.98 -9.80 -19.58
N SER A 47 18.53 -8.72 -19.04
CA SER A 47 19.58 -8.81 -18.03
C SER A 47 19.02 -9.28 -16.68
N VAL A 48 19.88 -9.82 -15.81
CA VAL A 48 19.48 -10.25 -14.46
C VAL A 48 18.88 -9.09 -13.66
N SER A 49 19.43 -7.87 -13.81
CA SER A 49 18.90 -6.69 -13.13
C SER A 49 17.51 -6.29 -13.61
N GLU A 50 17.26 -6.35 -14.92
CA GLU A 50 15.93 -6.07 -15.50
C GLU A 50 14.91 -7.14 -15.09
N GLU A 51 15.32 -8.41 -15.02
CA GLU A 51 14.45 -9.48 -14.55
C GLU A 51 14.09 -9.33 -13.07
N ILE A 52 15.04 -8.93 -12.22
CA ILE A 52 14.77 -8.59 -10.81
C ILE A 52 13.76 -7.45 -10.73
N GLU A 53 13.97 -6.38 -11.49
CA GLU A 53 13.06 -5.24 -11.51
C GLU A 53 11.66 -5.63 -11.99
N ALA A 54 11.54 -6.35 -13.10
CA ALA A 54 10.26 -6.80 -13.64
C ALA A 54 9.48 -7.66 -12.63
N ARG A 55 10.16 -8.54 -11.88
CA ARG A 55 9.53 -9.34 -10.81
C ARG A 55 9.10 -8.49 -9.62
N LEU A 56 9.90 -7.50 -9.24
CA LEU A 56 9.53 -6.56 -8.18
C LEU A 56 8.32 -5.72 -8.60
N GLU A 57 8.32 -5.16 -9.82
CA GLU A 57 7.19 -4.43 -10.39
C GLU A 57 5.95 -5.30 -10.49
N ALA A 58 6.05 -6.55 -10.95
CA ALA A 58 4.94 -7.48 -10.99
C ALA A 58 4.38 -7.75 -9.58
N SER A 59 5.25 -8.02 -8.60
CA SER A 59 4.82 -8.28 -7.22
C SER A 59 4.12 -7.08 -6.59
N LEU A 60 4.61 -5.86 -6.86
CA LEU A 60 4.03 -4.63 -6.35
C LEU A 60 2.75 -4.26 -7.10
N SER A 61 2.72 -4.42 -8.43
CA SER A 61 1.56 -4.08 -9.26
C SER A 61 0.37 -4.99 -8.99
N VAL A 62 0.56 -6.31 -8.83
CA VAL A 62 -0.54 -7.24 -8.52
C VAL A 62 -1.17 -6.91 -7.16
N GLN A 63 -0.35 -6.65 -6.13
CA GLN A 63 -0.87 -6.28 -4.81
C GLN A 63 -1.54 -4.91 -4.82
N ASN A 64 -0.96 -3.93 -5.52
CA ASN A 64 -1.52 -2.57 -5.58
C ASN A 64 -2.77 -2.50 -6.44
N TYR A 65 -2.84 -3.25 -7.55
CA TYR A 65 -3.99 -3.32 -8.44
C TYR A 65 -5.21 -3.88 -7.72
N LEU A 66 -5.10 -5.07 -7.12
CA LEU A 66 -6.21 -5.68 -6.38
C LEU A 66 -6.65 -4.81 -5.20
N LYS A 67 -5.70 -4.19 -4.49
CA LYS A 67 -5.99 -3.27 -3.41
C LYS A 67 -6.70 -2.00 -3.89
N GLN A 68 -6.34 -1.49 -5.07
CA GLN A 68 -6.95 -0.30 -5.68
C GLN A 68 -8.36 -0.61 -6.18
N ASP A 69 -8.54 -1.72 -6.89
CA ASP A 69 -9.82 -2.11 -7.50
C ASP A 69 -10.84 -2.58 -6.46
N TRP A 70 -10.43 -3.38 -5.48
CA TRP A 70 -11.35 -3.93 -4.47
C TRP A 70 -11.50 -3.00 -3.25
N GLY A 71 -10.62 -2.01 -3.12
CA GLY A 71 -10.47 -1.22 -1.91
C GLY A 71 -9.68 -1.95 -0.81
N ASN A 72 -9.12 -1.17 0.11
CA ASN A 72 -8.23 -1.66 1.16
C ASN A 72 -8.90 -2.74 2.04
N ASP A 73 -10.16 -2.53 2.43
CA ASP A 73 -10.81 -3.39 3.44
C ASP A 73 -11.13 -4.78 2.87
N VAL A 74 -11.72 -4.83 1.67
CA VAL A 74 -12.02 -6.09 0.96
C VAL A 74 -10.73 -6.85 0.65
N PHE A 75 -9.68 -6.14 0.20
CA PHE A 75 -8.38 -6.75 -0.04
C PHE A 75 -7.79 -7.37 1.24
N MET A 76 -7.88 -6.70 2.38
CA MET A 76 -7.37 -7.21 3.64
C MET A 76 -8.17 -8.41 4.16
N ILE A 77 -9.50 -8.41 3.98
CA ILE A 77 -10.36 -9.58 4.29
C ILE A 77 -9.96 -10.77 3.42
N ALA A 78 -9.85 -10.59 2.11
CA ALA A 78 -9.47 -11.66 1.18
C ALA A 78 -8.08 -12.24 1.49
N ARG A 79 -7.11 -11.36 1.79
CA ARG A 79 -5.76 -11.78 2.21
C ARG A 79 -5.78 -12.55 3.52
N SER A 80 -6.58 -12.13 4.50
CA SER A 80 -6.75 -12.85 5.76
C SER A 80 -7.34 -14.24 5.52
N LEU A 81 -8.39 -14.33 4.70
CA LEU A 81 -9.04 -15.60 4.37
C LEU A 81 -8.11 -16.56 3.64
N ALA A 82 -7.29 -16.08 2.70
CA ALA A 82 -6.29 -16.89 2.02
C ALA A 82 -5.28 -17.51 3.00
N SER A 83 -4.87 -16.76 4.03
CA SER A 83 -4.01 -17.30 5.09
C SER A 83 -4.73 -18.37 5.92
N SER A 84 -6.02 -18.20 6.21
CA SER A 84 -6.81 -19.19 6.93
C SER A 84 -7.02 -20.48 6.14
N VAL A 85 -7.20 -20.40 4.82
CA VAL A 85 -7.31 -21.59 3.95
C VAL A 85 -6.08 -22.49 4.11
N ALA A 86 -4.87 -21.92 4.01
CA ALA A 86 -3.63 -22.70 4.16
C ALA A 86 -3.52 -23.38 5.54
N GLN A 87 -4.02 -22.73 6.60
CA GLN A 87 -4.03 -23.31 7.95
C GLN A 87 -5.07 -24.43 8.08
N ILE A 88 -6.24 -24.28 7.47
CA ILE A 88 -7.28 -25.31 7.43
C ILE A 88 -6.76 -26.55 6.68
N GLU A 89 -6.19 -26.36 5.49
CA GLU A 89 -5.61 -27.46 4.70
C GLU A 89 -4.52 -28.21 5.48
N HIS A 90 -3.64 -27.48 6.15
CA HIS A 90 -2.63 -28.08 7.02
C HIS A 90 -3.24 -28.87 8.19
N ALA A 91 -4.31 -28.36 8.81
CA ALA A 91 -4.97 -29.02 9.94
C ALA A 91 -5.72 -30.31 9.54
N TYR A 92 -6.32 -30.32 8.35
CA TYR A 92 -7.11 -31.45 7.83
C TYR A 92 -6.28 -32.42 6.96
N GLY A 93 -5.05 -32.06 6.60
CA GLY A 93 -4.14 -32.90 5.82
C GLY A 93 -4.57 -33.14 4.37
N SER A 94 -5.50 -32.34 3.85
CA SER A 94 -6.08 -32.43 2.51
C SER A 94 -6.40 -31.03 1.98
N ALA A 95 -6.67 -30.90 0.67
CA ALA A 95 -7.11 -29.63 0.14
C ALA A 95 -8.52 -29.30 0.68
N TRP A 96 -8.82 -28.04 0.93
CA TRP A 96 -10.04 -27.66 1.66
C TRP A 96 -11.32 -28.07 0.93
N TYR A 97 -11.29 -28.19 -0.40
CA TYR A 97 -12.42 -28.59 -1.23
C TYR A 97 -12.62 -30.12 -1.32
N GLU A 98 -11.73 -30.91 -0.72
CA GLU A 98 -11.82 -32.38 -0.69
C GLU A 98 -12.50 -32.90 0.59
N SER A 99 -12.69 -32.06 1.61
CA SER A 99 -13.35 -32.41 2.87
C SER A 99 -14.53 -31.47 3.13
N ASP A 100 -15.72 -32.04 3.26
CA ASP A 100 -16.94 -31.28 3.60
C ASP A 100 -16.77 -30.56 4.94
N GLU A 101 -16.09 -31.18 5.91
CA GLU A 101 -15.78 -30.55 7.19
C GLU A 101 -14.85 -29.33 7.04
N ALA A 102 -13.81 -29.43 6.20
CA ALA A 102 -12.92 -28.31 5.92
C ALA A 102 -13.65 -27.15 5.22
N VAL A 103 -14.59 -27.46 4.30
CA VAL A 103 -15.47 -26.46 3.68
C VAL A 103 -16.32 -25.74 4.72
N GLU A 104 -16.93 -26.47 5.66
CA GLU A 104 -17.76 -25.87 6.72
C GLU A 104 -16.93 -24.97 7.65
N VAL A 105 -15.72 -25.40 8.03
CA VAL A 105 -14.80 -24.57 8.82
C VAL A 105 -14.39 -23.31 8.06
N LEU A 106 -14.14 -23.42 6.75
CA LEU A 106 -13.80 -22.26 5.92
C LEU A 106 -14.96 -21.26 5.85
N LYS A 107 -16.21 -21.71 5.70
CA LYS A 107 -17.41 -20.85 5.70
C LYS A 107 -17.53 -20.07 7.02
N LEU A 108 -17.40 -20.77 8.15
CA LEU A 108 -17.46 -20.15 9.48
C LEU A 108 -16.32 -19.15 9.68
N THR A 109 -15.11 -19.50 9.22
CA THR A 109 -13.93 -18.64 9.30
C THR A 109 -14.09 -17.37 8.46
N ALA A 110 -14.66 -17.48 7.26
CA ALA A 110 -14.95 -16.33 6.41
C ALA A 110 -15.94 -15.37 7.10
N ALA A 111 -17.03 -15.89 7.66
CA ALA A 111 -18.02 -15.10 8.40
C ALA A 111 -17.38 -14.39 9.61
N GLN A 112 -16.59 -15.11 10.41
CA GLN A 112 -15.93 -14.53 11.58
C GLN A 112 -14.87 -13.49 11.19
N THR A 113 -14.15 -13.69 10.09
CA THR A 113 -13.18 -12.71 9.57
C THR A 113 -13.87 -11.40 9.23
N VAL A 114 -15.01 -11.45 8.55
CA VAL A 114 -15.79 -10.26 8.20
C VAL A 114 -16.29 -9.55 9.47
N GLU A 115 -16.80 -10.28 10.46
CA GLU A 115 -17.28 -9.65 11.71
C GLU A 115 -16.12 -9.01 12.49
N ASN A 116 -14.95 -9.65 12.56
CA ASN A 116 -13.76 -9.07 13.19
C ASN A 116 -13.33 -7.77 12.52
N PHE A 117 -13.32 -7.73 11.18
CA PHE A 117 -12.99 -6.51 10.43
C PHE A 117 -14.01 -5.40 10.67
N LYS A 118 -15.31 -5.72 10.69
CA LYS A 118 -16.38 -4.75 11.00
C LYS A 118 -16.21 -4.15 12.40
N VAL A 119 -15.89 -4.97 13.41
CA VAL A 119 -15.60 -4.48 14.77
C VAL A 119 -14.35 -3.60 14.78
N GLY A 120 -13.29 -4.01 14.10
CA GLY A 120 -12.05 -3.20 13.98
C GLY A 120 -12.30 -1.82 13.36
N ILE A 121 -13.00 -1.78 12.22
CA ILE A 121 -13.36 -0.52 11.54
C ILE A 121 -14.23 0.35 12.44
N ARG A 122 -15.20 -0.25 13.15
CA ARG A 122 -16.06 0.51 14.08
C ARG A 122 -15.25 1.14 15.22
N ASN A 123 -14.36 0.37 15.83
CA ASN A 123 -13.50 0.87 16.91
C ASN A 123 -12.60 2.01 16.40
N GLU A 124 -12.03 1.87 15.20
CA GLU A 124 -11.24 2.93 14.58
C GLU A 124 -12.09 4.19 14.34
N LEU A 125 -13.30 4.06 13.79
CA LEU A 125 -14.21 5.20 13.58
C LEU A 125 -14.62 5.86 14.90
N ASP A 126 -14.88 5.09 15.96
CA ASP A 126 -15.23 5.62 17.28
C ASP A 126 -14.06 6.37 17.92
N GLU A 127 -12.84 5.83 17.80
CA GLU A 127 -11.60 6.53 18.18
C GLU A 127 -11.46 7.85 17.42
N TRP A 128 -11.61 7.84 16.10
CA TRP A 128 -11.54 9.06 15.29
C TRP A 128 -12.64 10.07 15.65
N ALA A 129 -13.86 9.60 15.91
CA ALA A 129 -14.95 10.46 16.36
C ALA A 129 -14.66 11.10 17.72
N ALA A 130 -14.04 10.36 18.65
CA ALA A 130 -13.61 10.89 19.93
C ALA A 130 -12.49 11.94 19.77
N ILE A 131 -11.49 11.65 18.93
CA ILE A 131 -10.40 12.60 18.61
C ILE A 131 -10.97 13.85 17.90
N GLY A 132 -11.99 13.70 17.06
CA GLY A 132 -12.70 14.80 16.40
C GLY A 132 -13.47 15.67 17.39
N LYS A 133 -14.26 15.06 18.28
CA LYS A 133 -14.97 15.77 19.36
C LYS A 133 -14.02 16.53 20.27
N LYS A 134 -12.88 15.93 20.63
CA LYS A 134 -11.85 16.59 21.42
C LYS A 134 -11.26 17.80 20.69
N ALA A 135 -10.91 17.66 19.40
CA ALA A 135 -10.45 18.81 18.62
C ALA A 135 -11.49 19.93 18.53
N ALA A 136 -12.76 19.59 18.30
CA ALA A 136 -13.82 20.58 18.24
C ALA A 136 -13.97 21.33 19.57
N ALA A 137 -13.78 20.65 20.70
CA ALA A 137 -13.75 21.27 22.02
C ALA A 137 -12.49 22.16 22.21
N ASP A 138 -11.32 21.66 21.85
CA ASP A 138 -10.04 22.39 21.94
C ASP A 138 -10.00 23.63 21.02
N LEU A 139 -10.72 23.60 19.89
CA LEU A 139 -10.87 24.72 18.96
C LEU A 139 -11.90 25.75 19.41
N LYS A 140 -12.79 25.41 20.34
CA LYS A 140 -13.85 26.31 20.82
C LYS A 140 -13.24 27.36 21.75
N GLY A 141 -12.91 28.52 21.20
CA GLY A 141 -12.28 29.64 21.91
C GLY A 141 -10.79 29.81 21.62
N ALA A 142 -10.20 28.93 20.81
CA ALA A 142 -8.82 29.08 20.35
C ALA A 142 -8.68 30.25 19.37
N SER A 143 -7.60 31.02 19.49
CA SER A 143 -7.21 31.98 18.46
C SER A 143 -6.82 31.26 17.16
N ARG A 144 -6.78 32.00 16.04
CA ARG A 144 -6.40 31.43 14.73
C ARG A 144 -4.99 30.82 14.74
N GLU A 145 -4.07 31.41 15.50
CA GLU A 145 -2.70 30.90 15.64
C GLU A 145 -2.63 29.62 16.49
N GLU A 146 -3.45 29.51 17.54
CA GLU A 146 -3.57 28.29 18.35
C GLU A 146 -4.23 27.16 17.55
N ALA A 147 -5.29 27.46 16.80
CA ALA A 147 -5.93 26.51 15.90
C ALA A 147 -4.94 25.97 14.85
N ALA A 148 -4.11 26.85 14.25
CA ALA A 148 -3.11 26.43 13.27
C ALA A 148 -2.04 25.51 13.88
N LYS A 149 -1.60 25.76 15.12
CA LYS A 149 -0.67 24.87 15.85
C LYS A 149 -1.32 23.50 16.16
N ILE A 150 -2.60 23.49 16.54
CA ILE A 150 -3.37 22.26 16.80
C ILE A 150 -3.48 21.40 15.53
N PHE A 151 -3.74 22.01 14.36
CA PHE A 151 -3.80 21.28 13.09
C PHE A 151 -2.43 20.79 12.61
N ALA A 152 -1.38 21.62 12.69
CA ALA A 152 -0.02 21.25 12.27
C ALA A 152 0.56 20.09 13.11
N ALA A 153 0.27 20.04 14.42
CA ALA A 153 0.68 18.93 15.28
C ALA A 153 -0.06 17.61 14.97
N ARG A 154 -1.18 17.69 14.25
CA ARG A 154 -2.09 16.57 13.96
C ARG A 154 -1.92 16.00 12.56
N ASP A 155 -1.53 16.83 11.59
CA ASP A 155 -1.24 16.44 10.20
C ASP A 155 -0.05 15.47 10.06
N MET A 156 0.83 15.40 11.08
CA MET A 156 1.91 14.40 11.15
C MET A 156 1.46 12.99 11.59
N ARG A 157 0.17 12.79 11.88
CA ARG A 157 -0.44 11.47 12.11
C ARG A 157 -1.42 11.19 10.97
N VAL A 158 -0.88 10.75 9.85
CA VAL A 158 -1.56 10.58 8.56
C VAL A 158 -2.92 9.88 8.70
N LEU A 159 -3.96 10.55 8.21
CA LEU A 159 -5.33 10.08 8.02
C LEU A 159 -5.39 8.73 7.27
N PRO A 160 -6.35 7.82 7.55
CA PRO A 160 -6.80 6.88 6.55
C PRO A 160 -7.43 7.70 5.42
N ARG A 161 -6.83 7.66 4.23
CA ARG A 161 -7.35 8.37 3.04
C ARG A 161 -8.69 7.76 2.61
N LEU A 162 -9.78 8.26 3.17
CA LEU A 162 -11.13 8.27 2.60
C LEU A 162 -11.36 9.73 2.12
N LYS A 163 -11.56 10.11 0.85
CA LYS A 163 -11.89 9.46 -0.45
C LYS A 163 -11.42 10.40 -1.61
N PRO A 164 -11.80 10.15 -2.87
CA PRO A 164 -13.00 10.85 -3.35
C PRO A 164 -14.06 9.89 -3.90
N THR A 165 -15.31 10.09 -3.46
CA THR A 165 -16.51 9.62 -4.15
C THR A 165 -17.02 10.73 -5.05
N LYS A 166 -17.48 10.32 -6.25
CA LYS A 166 -18.25 11.05 -7.27
C LYS A 166 -17.44 11.89 -8.26
N ASP A 167 -16.81 11.20 -9.21
CA ASP A 167 -16.73 11.60 -10.63
C ASP A 167 -16.81 10.31 -11.47
N PHE A 168 -17.97 9.68 -11.44
CA PHE A 168 -18.44 8.76 -12.49
C PHE A 168 -19.71 9.40 -13.07
N THR A 169 -19.56 10.62 -13.60
CA THR A 169 -20.54 11.21 -14.50
C THR A 169 -20.03 11.03 -15.92
N GLU A 170 -20.70 10.13 -16.63
CA GLU A 170 -21.23 10.34 -17.99
C GLU A 170 -20.27 10.81 -19.10
N GLY A 171 -20.19 10.00 -20.15
CA GLY A 171 -19.61 10.32 -21.45
C GLY A 171 -18.86 9.10 -22.01
N GLY A 172 -19.47 8.17 -22.74
CA GLY A 172 -20.50 8.43 -23.74
C GLY A 172 -19.90 9.22 -24.88
N ASN A 173 -19.11 8.57 -25.75
CA ASN A 173 -19.01 8.94 -27.15
C ASN A 173 -18.47 7.75 -27.97
N SER A 174 -19.39 7.20 -28.76
CA SER A 174 -19.33 7.15 -30.24
C SER A 174 -17.99 6.81 -30.88
#